data_AF-A0A842SJZ8-F1
#
_entry.id   AF-A0A842SJZ8-F1
#
_cell.length_a   1.000
_cell.length_b   1.000
_cell.length_c   1.000
_cell.angle_alpha   90.00
_cell.angle_beta   90.00
_cell.angle_gamma   90.00
#
_symmetry.space_group_name_H-M   'P 1'
#
loop_
_entity.id
_entity.type
_entity.pdbx_description
1 polymer ?
#
loop_
_entity_poly.entity_id
_entity_poly.type
_entity_poly.pdbx_seq_one_letter_code
_entity_poly.pdbx_strand_id
1 'polypeptide(L)' 'MVRIKYKCTNCKYKFSRNQNVSFKQCPYCGKKDTIQQDTQDTATKILDEVSTYDRIT' A
#
# COMPACT_ATOMS: atom_id res chain seq x y z
N MET A 1 -8.49 11.00 1.82
CA MET A 1 -7.38 10.29 2.52
C MET A 1 -7.10 8.99 1.78
N VAL A 2 -5.88 8.80 1.29
CA VAL A 2 -5.51 7.59 0.51
C VAL A 2 -5.26 6.42 1.47
N ARG A 3 -5.86 5.27 1.19
CA ARG A 3 -5.59 4.02 1.90
C ARG A 3 -4.62 3.17 1.10
N ILE A 4 -3.51 2.80 1.74
CA ILE A 4 -2.50 1.91 1.19
C ILE A 4 -2.83 0.48 1.63
N LYS A 5 -2.82 -0.46 0.68
CA LYS A 5 -2.95 -1.89 0.97
C LYS A 5 -1.59 -2.48 1.30
N TYR A 6 -1.58 -3.39 2.28
CA TYR A 6 -0.40 -4.08 2.75
C TYR A 6 -0.68 -5.59 2.87
N LYS A 7 0.38 -6.38 2.74
CA LYS A 7 0.36 -7.83 2.87
C LYS A 7 1.53 -8.30 3.74
N CYS A 8 1.27 -9.21 4.66
CA CYS A 8 2.32 -9.90 5.39
C CYS A 8 2.87 -11.07 4.55
N THR A 9 4.18 -11.14 4.34
CA THR A 9 4.84 -12.23 3.61
C THR A 9 4.88 -13.54 4.41
N ASN A 10 4.83 -13.47 5.74
CA ASN A 10 4.85 -14.63 6.64
C ASN A 10 3.47 -15.30 6.77
N CYS A 11 2.45 -14.59 7.23
CA CYS A 11 1.11 -15.17 7.44
C CYS A 11 0.13 -14.93 6.29
N LYS A 12 0.55 -14.24 5.23
CA LYS A 12 -0.27 -13.88 4.04
C LYS A 12 -1.48 -12.98 4.32
N TYR A 13 -1.66 -12.51 5.57
CA TYR A 13 -2.73 -11.59 5.94
C TYR A 13 -2.62 -10.26 5.18
N LYS A 14 -3.74 -9.78 4.62
CA LYS A 14 -3.86 -8.52 3.89
C LYS A 14 -4.66 -7.50 4.70
N PHE A 15 -4.23 -6.25 4.72
CA PHE A 15 -4.90 -5.17 5.44
C PHE A 15 -4.67 -3.82 4.78
N SER A 16 -5.45 -2.81 5.16
CA SER A 16 -5.33 -1.44 4.61
C SER A 16 -5.11 -0.42 5.73
N ARG A 17 -4.24 0.56 5.50
CA ARG A 17 -3.99 1.67 6.44
C ARG A 17 -3.94 3.00 5.69
N ASN A 18 -4.10 4.09 6.42
CA ASN A 18 -3.91 5.43 5.85
C ASN A 18 -2.44 5.61 5.47
N GLN A 19 -2.21 6.36 4.39
CA GLN A 19 -0.89 6.90 4.06
C GLN A 19 -0.36 7.68 5.29
N ASN A 20 0.89 7.43 5.70
CA ASN A 20 1.57 7.98 6.89
C ASN A 20 1.40 7.23 8.23
N VAL A 21 0.83 6.04 8.26
CA VAL A 21 0.87 5.20 9.48
C VAL A 21 2.13 4.32 9.45
N SER A 22 3.04 4.51 10.40
CA SER A 22 4.16 3.59 10.60
C SER A 22 3.72 2.40 11.46
N PHE A 23 4.23 1.22 11.13
CA PHE A 23 4.02 0.02 11.93
C PHE A 23 5.29 -0.81 11.92
N LYS A 24 5.65 -1.35 13.09
CA LYS A 24 6.91 -2.10 13.29
C LYS A 24 6.74 -3.61 13.07
N GLN A 25 5.52 -4.13 13.10
CA GLN A 25 5.25 -5.57 13.02
C GLN A 25 3.86 -5.89 12.45
N CYS A 26 3.71 -7.11 11.94
CA CYS A 26 2.43 -7.64 11.48
C CYS A 26 1.39 -7.63 12.62
N PRO A 27 0.22 -6.99 12.44
CA PRO A 27 -0.82 -6.95 13.47
C PRO A 27 -1.48 -8.30 13.72
N TYR A 28 -1.31 -9.27 12.82
CA TYR A 28 -1.92 -10.59 12.92
C TYR A 28 -0.96 -11.63 13.52
N CYS A 29 0.26 -11.74 12.98
CA CYS A 29 1.24 -12.75 13.43
C CYS A 29 2.38 -12.20 14.29
N GLY A 30 2.41 -10.90 14.55
CA GLY A 30 3.43 -10.26 15.40
C GLY A 30 4.84 -10.19 14.82
N LYS A 31 5.11 -10.77 13.63
CA LYS A 31 6.45 -10.74 13.03
C LYS A 31 6.80 -9.36 12.47
N LYS A 32 8.01 -8.90 12.82
CA LYS A 32 8.63 -7.67 12.29
C LYS A 32 9.12 -7.88 10.86
N ASP A 33 9.26 -6.79 10.10
CA ASP A 33 9.87 -6.78 8.76
C ASP A 33 9.25 -7.75 7.73
N THR A 34 8.01 -8.18 7.97
CA THR A 34 7.28 -9.09 7.08
C THR A 34 6.18 -8.38 6.30
N ILE A 35 5.98 -7.08 6.49
CA ILE A 35 4.91 -6.33 5.82
C ILE A 35 5.45 -5.68 4.56
N GLN A 36 4.80 -5.96 3.43
CA GLN A 36 5.07 -5.31 2.15
C GLN A 36 3.80 -4.58 1.69
N GLN A 37 3.99 -3.48 0.94
CA GLN A 37 2.87 -2.81 0.29
C GLN A 37 2.31 -3.71 -0.81
N ASP A 38 1.00 -3.94 -0.79
CA ASP A 38 0.30 -4.69 -1.83
C ASP A 38 0.00 -3.69 -2.96
N THR A 39 1.00 -3.44 -3.81
CA THR A 39 0.94 -2.50 -4.95
C THR A 39 0.11 -3.04 -6.13
N GLN A 40 -0.68 -4.09 -5.92
CA GLN A 40 -1.56 -4.67 -6.93
C GLN A 40 -2.71 -3.75 -7.37
N ASP A 41 -2.91 -2.58 -6.73
CA ASP A 41 -3.78 -1.52 -7.27
C ASP A 41 -3.07 -0.74 -8.38
N THR A 42 -2.85 -1.41 -9.52
CA THR A 42 -2.46 -0.80 -10.79
C THR A 42 -3.35 0.39 -11.15
N ALA A 43 -4.64 0.34 -10.78
CA ALA A 43 -5.59 1.43 -10.93
C ALA A 43 -5.12 2.75 -10.29
N THR A 44 -4.46 2.70 -9.12
CA THR A 44 -3.98 3.92 -8.45
C THR A 44 -2.73 4.49 -9.13
N LYS A 45 -1.84 3.64 -9.64
CA LYS A 45 -0.67 4.07 -10.43
C LYS A 45 -1.07 4.71 -11.76
N ILE A 46 -2.05 4.10 -12.44
CA ILE A 46 -2.56 4.60 -13.72
C ILE A 46 -3.23 5.98 -13.55
N LEU A 47 -3.99 6.19 -12.47
CA LEU A 47 -4.61 7.49 -12.21
C LEU A 47 -3.59 8.60 -11.92
N ASP A 48 -2.49 8.30 -11.24
CA ASP A 48 -1.42 9.28 -10.95
C ASP A 48 -0.65 9.66 -12.22
N GLU A 49 -0.33 8.68 -13.08
CA GLU A 49 0.34 8.91 -14.37
C GLU A 49 -0.54 9.75 -15.32
N VAL A 50 -1.84 9.45 -15.45
CA VAL A 50 -2.76 10.18 -16.33
C VAL A 50 -2.95 11.63 -15.87
N SER A 51 -2.96 11.91 -14.56
CA SER A 51 -3.09 13.29 -14.04
C SER A 51 -1.93 14.21 -14.43
N THR A 52 -0.75 13.67 -14.74
CA THR A 52 0.41 14.49 -15.13
C THR A 52 0.38 14.90 -16.60
N TYR A 53 -0.39 14.21 -17.44
CA TYR A 53 -0.48 14.47 -18.87
C TYR A 53 -1.37 15.68 -19.20
N ASP A 54 -2.35 16.00 -18.35
CA ASP A 54 -3.28 17.13 -18.51
C ASP A 54 -2.65 18.52 -18.25
N ARG A 55 -1.37 18.58 -17.84
CA ARG A 55 -0.68 19.85 -17.53
C ARG A 55 0.25 20.35 -18.64
N ILE A 56 0.27 19.70 -19.81
CA ILE A 56 1.16 20.02 -20.93
C ILE A 56 0.38 20.48 -22.19
N THR A 57 -0.93 20.73 -22.11
CA THR A 57 -1.70 21.36 -23.20
C THR A 57 -2.13 22.77 -22.82
#